data_AF-A0A6A3CIC3-F1
#
_entry.id   AF-A0A6A3CIC3-F1
#
_cell.length_a   1.000
_cell.length_b   1.000
_cell.length_c   1.000
_cell.angle_alpha   90.00
_cell.angle_beta   90.00
_cell.angle_gamma   90.00
#
_symmetry.space_group_name_H-M   'P 1'
#
loop_
_entity.id
_entity.type
_entity.pdbx_description
1 polymer ?
#
loop_
_entity_poly.entity_id
_entity_poly.type
_entity_poly.pdbx_seq_one_letter_code
_entity_poly.pdbx_strand_id
1 'polypeptide(L)'
;MFVIKAYRTLRDRGPYPVDPVVKDLDGSFAFVIYDSKTGTVFAALGSDGGVKLCWGITADGSVVISKKGVPNPLPHSQKIP
;
A
#
# COMPACT_ATOMS: atom_id res chain seq x y z
N MET A 1 -6.76 8.82 -11.33
CA MET A 1 -5.77 9.89 -11.08
C MET A 1 -6.28 10.84 -9.98
N PHE A 2 -6.34 10.40 -8.73
CA PHE A 2 -6.84 11.21 -7.60
C PHE A 2 -5.84 11.26 -6.43
N VAL A 3 -5.29 10.10 -6.05
CA VAL A 3 -4.35 9.94 -4.93
C VAL A 3 -3.10 10.81 -5.06
N ILE A 4 -2.45 10.84 -6.24
CA ILE A 4 -1.23 11.63 -6.48
C ILE A 4 -1.52 13.14 -6.39
N LYS A 5 -2.70 13.57 -6.82
CA LYS A 5 -3.11 14.99 -6.81
C LYS A 5 -3.45 15.44 -5.38
N ALA A 6 -4.14 14.59 -4.62
CA ALA A 6 -4.40 14.80 -3.20
C ALA A 6 -3.09 14.84 -2.37
N TYR A 7 -2.20 13.87 -2.60
CA TYR A 7 -0.88 13.82 -1.97
C TYR A 7 -0.04 15.08 -2.25
N ARG A 8 0.05 15.52 -3.51
CA ARG A 8 0.77 16.76 -3.87
C ARG A 8 0.19 17.99 -3.16
N THR A 9 -1.13 18.08 -3.10
CA THR A 9 -1.84 19.19 -2.44
C THR A 9 -1.62 19.20 -0.92
N LEU A 10 -1.53 18.02 -0.28
CA LEU A 10 -1.21 17.89 1.14
C LEU A 10 0.27 18.22 1.42
N ARG A 11 1.18 17.71 0.60
CA ARG A 11 2.63 17.93 0.74
C ARG A 11 3.00 19.42 0.66
N ASP A 12 2.36 20.16 -0.25
CA ASP A 12 2.64 21.59 -0.47
C ASP A 12 2.10 22.50 0.66
N ARG A 13 1.37 21.98 1.66
CA ARG A 13 0.69 22.77 2.71
C ARG A 13 1.30 22.70 4.13
N GLY A 14 2.46 22.09 4.32
CA GLY A 14 3.10 21.97 5.64
C GLY A 14 2.60 20.75 6.44
N PRO A 15 3.17 20.47 7.63
CA PRO A 15 3.04 19.17 8.30
C PRO A 15 1.60 18.91 8.74
N TYR A 16 0.89 18.14 7.94
CA TYR A 16 -0.49 17.77 8.22
C TYR A 16 -0.56 16.28 8.63
N PRO A 17 -1.34 15.93 9.66
CA PRO A 17 -1.56 14.54 10.02
C PRO A 17 -2.07 13.77 8.79
N VAL A 18 -1.45 12.64 8.50
CA VAL A 18 -1.63 11.82 7.28
C VAL A 18 -3.06 11.23 7.17
N ASP A 19 -3.87 11.40 8.21
CA ASP A 19 -5.18 10.78 8.42
C ASP A 19 -6.32 11.09 7.43
N PRO A 20 -6.55 12.30 6.89
CA PRO A 20 -7.81 12.59 6.20
C PRO A 20 -7.94 11.93 4.83
N VAL A 21 -6.88 11.98 4.01
CA VAL A 21 -6.94 11.50 2.61
C VAL A 21 -7.01 9.97 2.51
N VAL A 22 -6.51 9.26 3.52
CA VAL A 22 -6.56 7.79 3.55
C VAL A 22 -7.93 7.31 4.05
N LYS A 23 -8.62 8.09 4.90
CA LYS A 23 -9.94 7.76 5.45
C LYS A 23 -11.10 7.89 4.46
N ASP A 24 -10.97 8.76 3.45
CA ASP A 24 -12.00 8.94 2.42
C ASP A 24 -11.92 7.92 1.27
N LEU A 25 -10.91 7.04 1.28
CA LEU A 25 -10.80 5.95 0.32
C LEU A 25 -11.62 4.75 0.83
N ASP A 26 -12.74 4.49 0.17
CA ASP A 26 -13.55 3.30 0.44
C ASP A 26 -13.11 2.12 -0.45
N GLY A 27 -13.14 0.91 0.12
CA GLY A 27 -12.76 -0.33 -0.55
C GLY A 27 -11.30 -0.78 -0.40
N SER A 28 -10.96 -1.82 -1.17
CA SER A 28 -9.70 -2.57 -1.09
C SER A 28 -8.61 -1.91 -1.94
N PHE A 29 -7.65 -1.23 -1.29
CA PHE A 29 -6.55 -0.57 -1.99
C PHE A 29 -5.20 -0.72 -1.30
N ALA A 30 -4.15 -0.61 -2.09
CA ALA A 30 -2.76 -0.59 -1.65
C ALA A 30 -1.94 0.20 -2.67
N PHE A 31 -1.15 1.17 -2.23
CA PHE A 31 -0.28 1.92 -3.15
C PHE A 31 0.99 2.41 -2.46
N VAL A 32 2.02 2.65 -3.28
CA VAL A 32 3.30 3.23 -2.90
C VAL A 32 3.58 4.40 -3.82
N ILE A 33 3.95 5.55 -3.26
CA ILE A 33 4.34 6.76 -3.99
C ILE A 33 5.78 7.07 -3.61
N TYR A 34 6.65 7.11 -4.61
CA TYR A 34 7.99 7.67 -4.45
C TYR A 34 7.99 9.11 -4.92
N ASP A 35 8.42 10.01 -4.05
CA ASP A 35 8.55 11.41 -4.36
C ASP A 35 10.01 11.80 -4.56
N SER A 36 10.41 11.90 -5.83
CA SER A 36 11.78 12.22 -6.22
C SER A 36 12.24 13.62 -5.79
N LYS A 37 11.32 14.56 -5.49
CA LYS A 37 11.68 15.92 -5.07
C LYS A 37 12.18 16.00 -3.62
N THR A 38 11.67 15.16 -2.71
CA THR A 38 12.11 15.13 -1.29
C THR A 38 12.74 13.81 -0.89
N GLY A 39 12.85 12.85 -1.82
CA GLY A 39 13.34 11.50 -1.52
C GLY A 39 12.44 10.73 -0.55
N THR A 40 11.14 11.05 -0.51
CA THR A 40 10.20 10.46 0.47
C THR A 40 9.38 9.36 -0.17
N VAL A 41 9.20 8.26 0.54
CA VAL A 41 8.29 7.16 0.15
C VAL A 41 7.05 7.23 1.02
N PHE A 42 5.88 7.18 0.39
CA PHE A 42 4.59 7.10 1.05
C PHE A 42 3.90 5.80 0.69
N ALA A 43 3.52 4.99 1.68
CA ALA A 43 2.79 3.76 1.48
C ALA A 43 1.48 3.79 2.28
N ALA A 44 0.39 3.34 1.66
CA ALA A 44 -0.91 3.23 2.32
C ALA A 44 -1.59 1.92 1.93
N LEU A 45 -2.36 1.39 2.88
CA LEU A 45 -3.14 0.16 2.77
C LEU A 45 -4.54 0.45 3.29
N GLY A 46 -5.57 -0.01 2.57
CA GLY A 46 -6.95 0.04 3.02
C GLY A 46 -7.15 -0.77 4.30
N SER A 47 -8.03 -0.31 5.18
CA SER A 47 -8.34 -0.96 6.47
C SER A 47 -9.23 -2.20 6.32
N ASP A 48 -9.79 -2.44 5.14
CA ASP A 48 -10.69 -3.55 4.84
C ASP A 48 -9.98 -4.92 4.77
N GLY A 49 -8.64 -4.91 4.69
CA GLY A 49 -7.81 -6.11 4.63
C GLY A 49 -7.94 -6.92 3.33
N GLY A 50 -8.64 -6.37 2.31
CA GLY A 50 -8.83 -7.02 1.02
C GLY A 50 -7.56 -7.06 0.16
N VAL A 51 -6.62 -6.15 0.42
CA VAL A 51 -5.23 -6.24 -0.05
C VAL A 51 -4.32 -6.42 1.17
N LYS A 52 -3.24 -7.19 0.99
CA LYS A 52 -2.16 -7.30 1.98
C LYS A 52 -0.86 -6.83 1.35
N LEU A 53 -0.22 -5.87 2.01
CA LEU A 53 1.15 -5.47 1.73
C LEU A 53 2.08 -6.03 2.81
N CYS A 54 3.22 -6.55 2.37
CA CYS A 54 4.35 -6.86 3.23
C CYS A 54 5.44 -5.81 2.94
N TRP A 55 6.16 -5.42 3.99
CA TRP A 55 7.33 -4.57 3.85
C TRP A 55 8.46 -5.09 4.73
N GLY A 56 9.69 -4.72 4.39
CA GLY A 56 10.89 -5.07 5.16
C GLY A 56 12.07 -4.22 4.74
N ILE A 57 13.12 -4.27 5.56
CA ILE A 57 14.42 -3.64 5.28
C ILE A 57 15.42 -4.76 5.01
N THR A 58 16.12 -4.67 3.89
CA THR A 58 17.17 -5.62 3.50
C THR A 58 18.50 -5.26 4.16
N ALA A 59 19.48 -6.17 4.12
CA ALA A 59 20.78 -5.99 4.79
C ALA A 59 21.58 -4.77 4.28
N ASP A 60 21.34 -4.34 3.05
CA ASP A 60 21.90 -3.13 2.43
C ASP A 60 21.15 -1.84 2.80
N GLY A 61 20.10 -1.92 3.62
CA GLY A 61 19.30 -0.78 4.06
C GLY A 61 18.17 -0.37 3.09
N SER A 62 17.95 -1.12 2.02
CA SER A 62 16.86 -0.86 1.07
C SER A 62 15.51 -1.28 1.66
N VAL A 63 14.45 -0.51 1.35
CA VAL A 63 13.06 -0.83 1.73
C VAL A 63 12.42 -1.63 0.60
N VAL A 64 11.90 -2.81 0.92
CA VAL A 64 11.15 -3.66 -0.01
C VAL A 64 9.68 -3.64 0.38
N ILE A 65 8.81 -3.44 -0.61
CA ILE A 65 7.35 -3.52 -0.45
C ILE A 65 6.83 -4.52 -1.47
N SER A 66 6.01 -5.48 -1.03
CA SER A 66 5.45 -6.52 -1.88
C SER A 66 3.99 -6.80 -1.55
N LYS A 67 3.20 -7.12 -2.57
CA LYS A 67 1.83 -7.61 -2.39
C LYS A 67 1.91 -9.06 -1.90
N LYS A 68 1.26 -9.35 -0.77
CA LYS A 68 1.07 -10.72 -0.32
C LYS A 68 -0.07 -11.34 -1.10
N GLY A 69 0.23 -12.33 -1.94
CA GLY A 69 -0.79 -13.16 -2.57
C GLY A 69 -1.57 -13.93 -1.51
N VAL A 70 -2.90 -13.96 -1.62
CA VAL A 70 -3.69 -14.96 -0.92
C VAL A 70 -3.32 -16.30 -1.55
N PRO A 71 -2.89 -17.32 -0.78
CA PRO A 71 -2.63 -18.63 -1.35
C PRO A 71 -3.89 -19.10 -2.07
N ASN A 72 -3.73 -19.55 -3.32
CA ASN A 72 -4.82 -20.18 -4.06
C ASN A 72 -5.35 -21.32 -3.16
N PRO A 73 -6.66 -21.39 -2.86
CA PRO A 73 -7.18 -22.54 -2.14
C PRO A 73 -6.74 -23.79 -2.91
N LEU A 74 -6.07 -24.72 -2.21
CA LEU A 74 -5.75 -26.02 -2.80
C LEU A 74 -7.03 -26.55 -3.44
N PRO A 75 -7.02 -27.00 -4.72
CA PRO A 75 -8.20 -27.58 -5.32
C PRO A 75 -8.67 -28.70 -4.39
N HIS A 76 -9.95 -28.60 -3.99
CA HIS A 76 -10.60 -29.57 -3.12
C HIS A 76 -10.17 -30.99 -3.51
N SER A 77 -9.61 -31.70 -2.53
CA SER A 77 -9.21 -33.10 -2.56
C SER A 77 -9.86 -33.87 -3.72
N GLN A 78 -9.09 -34.14 -4.78
CA GLN A 78 -9.49 -35.07 -5.81
C GLN A 78 -9.65 -36.43 -5.13
N LYS A 79 -10.90 -36.89 -4.94
CA LYS A 79 -11.19 -38.26 -4.53
C LYS A 79 -10.60 -39.16 -5.62
N ILE A 80 -9.50 -39.83 -5.28
CA ILE A 80 -8.94 -40.91 -6.07
C ILE A 80 -9.93 -42.08 -5.96
N PRO A 81 -10.48 -42.62 -7.07
CA PRO A 81 -11.22 -43.87 -7.06
C PRO A 81 -10.32 -45.06 -6.72
#